data_AF-A0A4Q9Q7L8-F1
#
_entry.id   AF-A0A4Q9Q7L8-F1
#
_cell.length_a   1.000
_cell.length_b   1.000
_cell.length_c   1.000
_cell.angle_alpha   90.00
_cell.angle_beta   90.00
_cell.angle_gamma   90.00
#
_symmetry.space_group_name_H-M   'P 1'
#
loop_
_entity.id
_entity.type
_entity.pdbx_description
1 polymer ?
#
loop_
_entity_poly.entity_id
_entity_poly.type
_entity_poly.pdbx_seq_one_letter_code
_entity_poly.pdbx_strand_id
1 'polypeptide(L)'
;MRNAQAGGWRSVHSGEGSLPTPPAIAALENAAQSAEARSWIEKFKAREIPKGAVEFTYSRSSGPGGQNVNKVNTKATLRCPIDAPWIPLWARDHIKRTPAYVSSSQSILLTSTVFRSQAQNVHDCLSKARSPSRLHALIVSAASSGLVNEPSQEQRERVRQLERADKARRRLEKDKRRDVKRSRSNRGDWD
;
A
#
# COMPACT_ATOMS: atom_id res chain seq x y z
N MET A 1 -22.95 21.37 -19.85
CA MET A 1 -22.87 20.00 -19.31
C MET A 1 -22.18 19.13 -20.36
N ARG A 2 -20.92 18.72 -20.15
CA ARG A 2 -20.17 17.90 -21.13
C ARG A 2 -20.07 16.47 -20.60
N ASN A 3 -20.73 15.55 -21.30
CA ASN A 3 -20.62 14.10 -21.10
C ASN A 3 -19.16 13.66 -21.31
N ALA A 4 -18.53 13.12 -20.26
CA ALA A 4 -17.28 12.41 -20.38
C ALA A 4 -17.60 10.94 -20.66
N GLN A 5 -17.44 10.54 -21.91
CA GLN A 5 -17.50 9.14 -22.33
C GLN A 5 -16.38 8.36 -21.62
N ALA A 6 -16.76 7.32 -20.87
CA ALA A 6 -15.83 6.36 -20.30
C ALA A 6 -15.24 5.53 -21.44
N GLY A 7 -14.07 5.93 -21.93
CA GLY A 7 -13.28 5.14 -22.86
C GLY A 7 -12.85 3.84 -22.19
N GLY A 8 -13.30 2.70 -22.73
CA GLY A 8 -12.91 1.37 -22.26
C GLY A 8 -11.40 1.18 -22.36
N TRP A 9 -10.78 0.85 -21.24
CA TRP A 9 -9.35 0.54 -21.15
C TRP A 9 -9.07 -0.72 -21.96
N ARG A 10 -8.32 -0.58 -23.06
CA ARG A 10 -7.87 -1.72 -23.86
C ARG A 10 -6.93 -2.57 -23.00
N SER A 11 -7.36 -3.80 -22.73
CA SER A 11 -6.53 -4.86 -22.12
C SER A 11 -5.29 -5.04 -22.99
N VAL A 12 -4.14 -4.59 -22.50
CA VAL A 12 -2.85 -4.78 -23.17
C VAL A 12 -2.47 -6.26 -23.05
N HIS A 13 -2.47 -6.93 -24.20
CA HIS A 13 -2.20 -8.35 -24.35
C HIS A 13 -0.81 -8.76 -23.86
N SER A 14 -0.78 -9.99 -23.37
CA SER A 14 0.37 -10.76 -22.90
C SER A 14 1.51 -10.77 -23.92
N GLY A 15 2.64 -10.20 -23.54
CA GLY A 15 3.92 -10.25 -24.24
C GLY A 15 5.02 -9.86 -23.26
N GLU A 16 6.21 -10.43 -23.36
CA GLU A 16 7.25 -10.57 -22.32
C GLU A 16 7.69 -9.31 -21.54
N GLY A 17 7.26 -8.11 -21.94
CA GLY A 17 7.44 -6.84 -21.21
C GLY A 17 6.27 -6.39 -20.33
N SER A 18 5.22 -7.21 -20.13
CA SER A 18 4.03 -6.81 -19.34
C SER A 18 4.31 -6.74 -17.83
N LEU A 19 3.62 -5.85 -17.11
CA LEU A 19 3.68 -5.81 -15.65
C LEU A 19 3.18 -7.13 -15.05
N PRO A 20 3.70 -7.57 -13.87
CA PRO A 20 3.25 -8.81 -13.27
C PRO A 20 1.79 -8.69 -12.84
N THR A 21 0.96 -9.66 -13.24
CA THR A 21 -0.42 -9.73 -12.78
C THR A 21 -0.45 -10.02 -11.28
N PRO A 22 -1.10 -9.18 -10.46
CA PRO A 22 -1.24 -9.42 -9.03
C PRO A 22 -2.11 -10.64 -8.76
N PRO A 23 -1.85 -11.37 -7.66
CA PRO A 23 -2.77 -12.41 -7.20
C PRO A 23 -4.12 -11.78 -6.84
N ALA A 24 -5.21 -12.53 -7.02
CA ALA A 24 -6.58 -12.08 -6.78
C ALA A 24 -6.92 -12.03 -5.27
N ILE A 25 -6.10 -11.33 -4.50
CA ILE A 25 -6.20 -11.21 -3.05
C ILE A 25 -6.75 -9.82 -2.71
N ALA A 26 -7.95 -9.79 -2.13
CA ALA A 26 -8.61 -8.55 -1.72
C ALA A 26 -8.03 -7.96 -0.43
N ALA A 27 -7.66 -8.81 0.53
CA ALA A 27 -7.10 -8.42 1.82
C ALA A 27 -6.05 -9.46 2.28
N LEU A 28 -5.02 -9.01 2.99
CA LEU A 28 -4.01 -9.88 3.56
C LEU A 28 -4.39 -10.25 4.99
N GLU A 29 -5.02 -11.40 5.15
CA GLU A 29 -5.47 -11.89 6.45
C GLU A 29 -4.49 -12.90 7.05
N ASN A 30 -3.76 -13.63 6.19
CA ASN A 30 -2.84 -14.68 6.61
C ASN A 30 -1.42 -14.53 6.03
N ALA A 31 -0.50 -15.31 6.59
CA ALA A 31 0.91 -15.29 6.23
C ALA A 31 1.19 -15.81 4.82
N ALA A 32 0.40 -16.77 4.32
CA ALA A 32 0.52 -17.31 2.96
C ALA A 32 0.20 -16.24 1.91
N GLN A 33 -0.94 -15.55 2.07
CA GLN A 33 -1.33 -14.40 1.26
C GLN A 33 -0.26 -13.30 1.30
N SER A 34 0.30 -13.04 2.49
CA SER A 34 1.38 -12.06 2.67
C SER A 34 2.68 -12.48 1.96
N ALA A 35 2.98 -13.79 1.88
CA ALA A 35 4.14 -14.30 1.14
C ALA A 35 3.96 -14.17 -0.38
N GLU A 36 2.77 -14.49 -0.90
CA GLU A 36 2.41 -14.27 -2.32
C GLU A 36 2.50 -12.80 -2.71
N ALA A 37 1.97 -11.94 -1.85
CA ALA A 37 2.07 -10.50 -1.94
C ALA A 37 3.54 -10.01 -2.01
N ARG A 38 4.42 -10.52 -1.14
CA ARG A 38 5.86 -10.22 -1.18
C ARG A 38 6.48 -10.66 -2.50
N SER A 39 6.17 -11.86 -2.98
CA SER A 39 6.66 -12.37 -4.27
C SER A 39 6.23 -11.46 -5.43
N TRP A 40 4.99 -11.00 -5.43
CA TRP A 40 4.50 -10.04 -6.43
C TRP A 40 5.23 -8.70 -6.33
N ILE A 41 5.42 -8.15 -5.12
CA ILE A 41 6.14 -6.89 -4.91
C ILE A 41 7.56 -6.97 -5.48
N GLU A 42 8.29 -8.06 -5.23
CA GLU A 42 9.66 -8.23 -5.77
C GLU A 42 9.66 -8.32 -7.29
N LYS A 43 8.71 -9.06 -7.89
CA LYS A 43 8.54 -9.10 -9.36
C LYS A 43 8.20 -7.72 -9.92
N PHE A 44 7.36 -6.94 -9.23
CA PHE A 44 6.98 -5.59 -9.64
C PHE A 44 8.14 -4.61 -9.48
N LYS A 45 8.99 -4.77 -8.46
CA LYS A 45 10.21 -3.96 -8.26
C LYS A 45 11.23 -4.12 -9.39
N ALA A 46 11.32 -5.32 -9.94
CA ALA A 46 12.22 -5.67 -11.02
C ALA A 46 11.75 -5.18 -12.40
N ARG A 47 10.47 -4.81 -12.56
CA ARG A 47 9.91 -4.32 -13.82
C ARG A 47 9.71 -2.81 -13.83
N GLU A 48 9.84 -2.22 -15.01
CA GLU A 48 9.48 -0.82 -15.24
C GLU A 48 8.03 -0.71 -15.71
N ILE A 49 7.36 0.39 -15.33
CA ILE A 49 5.99 0.68 -15.79
C ILE A 49 6.08 1.21 -17.22
N PRO A 50 5.53 0.51 -18.22
CA PRO A 50 5.58 0.97 -19.60
C PRO A 50 4.73 2.23 -19.75
N LYS A 51 5.16 3.16 -20.60
CA LYS A 51 4.44 4.42 -20.86
C LYS A 51 2.98 4.21 -21.26
N GLY A 52 2.68 3.13 -21.98
CA GLY A 52 1.32 2.79 -22.42
C GLY A 52 0.39 2.24 -21.33
N ALA A 53 0.91 1.93 -20.13
CA ALA A 53 0.08 1.50 -18.99
C ALA A 53 -0.53 2.67 -18.21
N VAL A 54 -0.16 3.91 -18.54
CA VAL A 54 -0.62 5.14 -17.87
C VAL A 54 -0.92 6.22 -18.90
N GLU A 55 -1.73 7.20 -18.51
CA GLU A 55 -2.06 8.34 -19.37
C GLU A 55 -1.19 9.54 -19.01
N PHE A 56 -0.70 10.24 -20.03
CA PHE A 56 0.03 11.49 -19.86
C PHE A 56 -0.74 12.67 -20.46
N THR A 57 -0.85 13.74 -19.69
CA THR A 57 -1.28 15.04 -20.17
C THR A 57 -0.14 16.05 -20.00
N TYR A 58 0.06 16.89 -21.00
CA TYR A 58 1.10 17.91 -20.99
C TYR A 58 0.48 19.29 -20.91
N SER A 59 1.07 20.14 -20.08
CA SER A 59 0.62 21.53 -19.93
C SER A 59 1.80 22.46 -19.72
N ARG A 60 1.53 23.75 -19.62
CA ARG A 60 2.55 24.75 -19.32
C ARG A 60 2.94 24.65 -17.85
N SER A 61 4.24 24.75 -17.58
CA SER A 61 4.74 24.83 -16.21
C SER A 61 4.40 26.20 -15.62
N SER A 62 4.02 26.23 -14.35
CA SER A 62 3.75 27.46 -13.61
C SER A 62 5.07 28.01 -13.04
N GLY A 63 5.43 29.26 -13.34
CA GLY A 63 6.61 29.92 -12.80
C GLY A 63 6.87 31.30 -13.42
N PRO A 64 7.66 32.18 -12.77
CA PRO A 64 7.99 33.51 -13.27
C PRO A 64 8.63 33.43 -14.67
N GLY A 65 8.10 34.24 -15.57
CA GLY A 65 8.14 34.05 -17.01
C GLY A 65 9.53 34.18 -17.64
N GLY A 66 9.81 33.25 -18.54
CA GLY A 66 10.80 33.38 -19.59
C GLY A 66 10.21 32.84 -20.90
N GLN A 67 10.82 33.18 -22.05
CA GLN A 67 10.30 32.84 -23.39
C GLN A 67 9.91 31.36 -23.54
N ASN A 68 10.66 30.45 -22.91
CA ASN A 68 10.42 29.00 -22.96
C ASN A 68 9.22 28.53 -22.11
N VAL A 69 8.94 29.16 -20.97
CA VAL A 69 7.83 28.77 -20.07
C VAL A 69 6.47 29.04 -20.70
N ASN A 70 6.38 30.14 -21.47
CA ASN A 70 5.15 30.54 -22.15
C ASN A 70 4.94 29.82 -23.49
N LYS A 71 5.98 29.20 -24.07
CA LYS A 71 5.91 28.53 -25.37
C LYS A 71 5.85 27.01 -25.30
N VAL A 72 6.45 26.35 -24.30
CA VAL A 72 6.62 24.89 -24.31
C VAL A 72 5.81 24.21 -23.20
N ASN A 73 5.03 23.19 -23.57
CA ASN A 73 4.25 22.37 -22.63
C ASN A 73 5.17 21.36 -21.91
N THR A 74 5.95 21.86 -20.95
CA THR A 74 6.95 21.06 -20.24
C THR A 74 6.39 20.32 -19.03
N LYS A 75 5.28 20.77 -18.42
CA LYS A 75 4.64 20.09 -17.28
C LYS A 75 4.09 18.75 -17.74
N ALA A 76 4.50 17.67 -17.08
CA ALA A 76 3.95 16.34 -17.30
C ALA A 76 2.99 16.00 -16.17
N THR A 77 1.78 15.55 -16.53
CA THR A 77 0.78 15.03 -15.59
C THR A 77 0.53 13.58 -15.94
N LEU A 78 0.87 12.68 -15.03
CA LEU A 78 0.59 11.26 -15.10
C LEU A 78 -0.76 10.99 -14.43
N ARG A 79 -1.62 10.26 -15.13
CA ARG A 79 -2.88 9.73 -14.62
C ARG A 79 -2.85 8.21 -14.74
N CYS A 80 -3.08 7.53 -13.62
CA CYS A 80 -3.14 6.08 -13.55
C CYS A 80 -4.45 5.66 -12.88
N PRO A 81 -5.33 4.89 -13.53
CA PRO A 81 -6.56 4.44 -12.91
C PRO A 81 -6.25 3.44 -11.80
N ILE A 82 -6.95 3.54 -10.67
CA ILE A 82 -6.73 2.62 -9.55
C ILE A 82 -7.14 1.18 -9.90
N ASP A 83 -8.05 1.04 -10.86
CA ASP A 83 -8.58 -0.25 -11.34
C ASP A 83 -7.72 -0.91 -12.41
N ALA A 84 -6.50 -0.39 -12.67
CA ALA A 84 -5.58 -1.01 -13.60
C ALA A 84 -5.32 -2.49 -13.21
N PRO A 85 -5.24 -3.41 -14.19
CA PRO A 85 -5.15 -4.85 -13.92
C PRO A 85 -3.86 -5.26 -13.21
N TRP A 86 -2.83 -4.42 -13.30
CA TRP A 86 -1.53 -4.63 -12.66
C TRP A 86 -1.45 -4.02 -11.25
N ILE A 87 -2.48 -3.30 -10.78
CA ILE A 87 -2.55 -2.78 -9.40
C ILE A 87 -3.26 -3.81 -8.51
N PRO A 88 -2.59 -4.30 -7.44
CA PRO A 88 -3.19 -5.27 -6.54
C PRO A 88 -4.39 -4.71 -5.78
N LEU A 89 -5.42 -5.54 -5.58
CA LEU A 89 -6.66 -5.15 -4.87
C LEU A 89 -6.37 -4.70 -3.43
N TRP A 90 -5.59 -5.49 -2.69
CA TRP A 90 -5.18 -5.20 -1.31
C TRP A 90 -4.39 -3.90 -1.13
N ALA A 91 -3.74 -3.39 -2.19
CA ALA A 91 -3.03 -2.11 -2.14
C ALA A 91 -3.96 -0.90 -2.37
N ARG A 92 -5.15 -1.10 -2.96
CA ARG A 92 -6.04 0.00 -3.40
C ARG A 92 -6.47 0.89 -2.24
N ASP A 93 -6.78 0.31 -1.08
CA ASP A 93 -7.24 1.10 0.06
C ASP A 93 -6.12 1.95 0.67
N HIS A 94 -4.86 1.49 0.62
CA HIS A 94 -3.71 2.30 0.99
C HIS A 94 -3.45 3.41 -0.03
N ILE A 95 -3.62 3.13 -1.33
CA ILE A 95 -3.50 4.14 -2.40
C ILE A 95 -4.55 5.24 -2.21
N LYS A 96 -5.81 4.89 -1.91
CA LYS A 96 -6.90 5.86 -1.69
C LYS A 96 -6.63 6.84 -0.54
N ARG A 97 -5.79 6.45 0.43
CA ARG A 97 -5.39 7.31 1.57
C ARG A 97 -4.24 8.26 1.22
N THR A 98 -3.63 8.12 0.05
CA THR A 98 -2.49 8.93 -0.37
C THR A 98 -2.97 10.23 -1.03
N PRO A 99 -2.31 11.39 -0.82
CA PRO A 99 -2.70 12.67 -1.44
C PRO A 99 -2.66 12.69 -2.97
N ALA A 100 -1.96 11.73 -3.59
CA ALA A 100 -1.93 11.56 -5.04
C ALA A 100 -3.24 10.96 -5.60
N TYR A 101 -4.12 10.41 -4.75
CA TYR A 101 -5.37 9.82 -5.20
C TYR A 101 -6.45 10.88 -5.40
N VAL A 102 -7.13 10.82 -6.54
CA VAL A 102 -8.24 11.69 -6.90
C VAL A 102 -9.53 10.88 -6.91
N SER A 103 -10.39 11.13 -5.92
CA SER A 103 -11.65 10.39 -5.71
C SER A 103 -12.64 10.54 -6.88
N SER A 104 -12.78 11.76 -7.42
CA SER A 104 -13.75 12.07 -8.48
C SER A 104 -13.53 11.28 -9.77
N SER A 105 -12.30 10.85 -10.01
CA SER A 105 -11.90 10.19 -11.25
C SER A 105 -11.25 8.82 -11.02
N GLN A 106 -11.33 8.32 -9.78
CA GLN A 106 -10.78 7.04 -9.31
C GLN A 106 -9.37 6.74 -9.84
N SER A 107 -8.48 7.72 -9.73
CA SER A 107 -7.14 7.64 -10.34
C SER A 107 -6.08 8.29 -9.49
N ILE A 108 -4.86 7.77 -9.59
CA ILE A 108 -3.64 8.39 -9.09
C ILE A 108 -3.22 9.48 -10.06
N LEU A 109 -3.03 10.69 -9.57
CA LEU A 109 -2.57 11.84 -10.33
C LEU A 109 -1.20 12.30 -9.79
N LEU A 110 -0.18 12.31 -10.65
CA LEU A 110 1.16 12.78 -10.33
C LEU A 110 1.60 13.82 -11.33
N THR A 111 2.15 14.95 -10.86
CA THR A 111 2.63 16.02 -11.73
C THR A 111 4.11 16.28 -11.54
N SER A 112 4.81 16.57 -12.63
CA SER A 112 6.22 16.99 -12.61
C SER A 112 6.45 18.24 -13.46
N THR A 113 7.17 19.20 -12.89
CA THR A 113 7.62 20.47 -13.50
C THR A 113 9.08 20.77 -13.17
N VAL A 114 9.83 19.78 -12.69
CA VAL A 114 11.19 19.97 -12.14
C VAL A 114 12.16 20.36 -13.25
N PHE A 115 12.00 19.77 -14.43
CA PHE A 115 12.91 19.90 -15.55
C PHE A 115 12.36 20.80 -16.65
N ARG A 116 13.26 21.36 -17.47
CA ARG A 116 12.90 22.13 -18.66
C ARG A 116 12.47 21.26 -19.84
N SER A 117 12.73 19.95 -19.79
CA SER A 117 12.35 18.99 -20.84
C SER A 117 11.11 18.18 -20.43
N GLN A 118 10.15 18.08 -21.34
CA GLN A 118 8.97 17.23 -21.20
C GLN A 118 9.36 15.76 -20.96
N ALA A 119 10.36 15.25 -21.70
CA ALA A 119 10.81 13.87 -21.56
C ALA A 119 11.39 13.59 -20.17
N GLN A 120 12.11 14.56 -19.59
CA GLN A 120 12.65 14.46 -18.24
C GLN A 120 11.53 14.53 -17.19
N ASN A 121 10.50 15.37 -17.37
CA ASN A 121 9.35 15.42 -16.46
C ASN A 121 8.49 14.14 -16.55
N VAL A 122 8.34 13.54 -17.74
CA VAL A 122 7.73 12.22 -17.90
C VAL A 122 8.53 11.16 -17.15
N HIS A 123 9.86 11.20 -17.30
CA HIS A 123 10.76 10.32 -16.59
C HIS A 123 10.73 10.57 -15.07
N ASP A 124 10.49 11.79 -14.56
CA ASP A 124 10.33 12.02 -13.12
C ASP A 124 9.00 11.43 -12.58
N CYS A 125 7.94 11.47 -13.39
CA CYS A 125 6.69 10.78 -13.07
C CYS A 125 6.84 9.24 -13.11
N LEU A 126 7.61 8.71 -14.07
CA LEU A 126 7.73 7.27 -14.37
C LEU A 126 8.95 6.57 -13.80
N SER A 127 10.05 7.27 -13.55
CA SER A 127 11.37 6.69 -13.55
C SER A 127 12.30 7.11 -12.40
N LYS A 128 13.25 6.19 -12.23
CA LYS A 128 14.35 6.08 -11.30
C LYS A 128 15.59 6.74 -11.88
N ALA A 129 15.78 8.04 -11.66
CA ALA A 129 17.12 8.59 -11.80
C ALA A 129 17.95 8.42 -10.51
N ARG A 130 17.32 8.41 -9.32
CA ARG A 130 18.00 8.22 -8.01
C ARG A 130 17.15 7.55 -6.90
N SER A 131 15.90 7.18 -7.18
CA SER A 131 14.90 6.71 -6.19
C SER A 131 13.81 5.91 -6.92
N PRO A 132 13.09 4.95 -6.31
CA PRO A 132 11.93 4.31 -6.96
C PRO A 132 10.99 5.37 -7.54
N SER A 133 10.52 5.17 -8.77
CA SER A 133 9.72 6.19 -9.45
C SER A 133 8.48 6.53 -8.65
N ARG A 134 8.01 7.79 -8.64
CA ARG A 134 6.98 8.21 -7.67
C ARG A 134 5.74 7.33 -7.70
N LEU A 135 5.30 6.91 -8.89
CA LEU A 135 4.22 5.95 -9.04
C LEU A 135 4.60 4.55 -8.51
N HIS A 136 5.77 4.04 -8.87
CA HIS A 136 6.25 2.74 -8.43
C HIS A 136 6.46 2.67 -6.92
N ALA A 137 7.11 3.68 -6.34
CA ALA A 137 7.32 3.85 -4.90
C ALA A 137 5.99 3.91 -4.16
N LEU A 138 5.02 4.67 -4.67
CA LEU A 138 3.69 4.75 -4.10
C LEU A 138 3.02 3.38 -4.09
N ILE A 139 3.05 2.66 -5.20
CA ILE A 139 2.39 1.35 -5.33
C ILE A 139 3.10 0.29 -4.47
N VAL A 140 4.42 0.27 -4.46
CA VAL A 140 5.21 -0.64 -3.61
C VAL A 140 4.99 -0.33 -2.12
N SER A 141 4.94 0.95 -1.74
CA SER A 141 4.67 1.36 -0.36
C SER A 141 3.25 0.97 0.08
N ALA A 142 2.26 1.25 -0.76
CA ALA A 142 0.87 0.90 -0.52
C ALA A 142 0.66 -0.63 -0.43
N ALA A 143 1.29 -1.40 -1.32
CA ALA A 143 1.29 -2.85 -1.24
C ALA A 143 2.00 -3.32 0.03
N SER A 144 3.19 -2.82 0.35
CA SER A 144 3.94 -3.29 1.53
C SER A 144 3.23 -2.98 2.85
N SER A 145 2.40 -1.93 2.91
CA SER A 145 1.72 -1.48 4.13
C SER A 145 0.69 -2.49 4.67
N GLY A 146 0.14 -3.36 3.81
CA GLY A 146 -0.83 -4.37 4.22
C GLY A 146 -0.22 -5.71 4.62
N LEU A 147 1.11 -5.86 4.51
CA LEU A 147 1.77 -7.15 4.76
C LEU A 147 1.67 -7.55 6.24
N VAL A 148 1.01 -8.66 6.51
CA VAL A 148 1.07 -9.31 7.81
C VAL A 148 2.45 -9.96 7.92
N ASN A 149 3.26 -9.44 8.84
CA ASN A 149 4.51 -10.10 9.20
C ASN A 149 4.17 -11.31 10.05
N GLU A 150 4.71 -12.47 9.69
CA GLU A 150 4.70 -13.62 10.59
C GLU A 150 5.33 -13.15 11.90
N PRO A 151 4.65 -13.30 13.06
CA PRO A 151 5.22 -12.88 14.33
C PRO A 151 6.60 -13.52 14.50
N SER A 152 7.60 -12.70 14.75
CA SER A 152 8.98 -13.16 14.94
C SER A 152 9.04 -14.21 16.05
N GLN A 153 10.08 -15.05 16.06
CA GLN A 153 10.24 -16.05 17.13
C GLN A 153 10.20 -15.37 18.52
N GLU A 154 10.84 -14.21 18.67
CA GLU A 154 10.80 -13.39 19.88
C GLU A 154 9.39 -12.89 20.23
N GLN A 155 8.60 -12.46 19.24
CA GLN A 155 7.21 -12.04 19.47
C GLN A 155 6.34 -13.22 19.93
N ARG A 156 6.51 -14.41 19.32
CA ARG A 156 5.81 -15.63 19.73
C ARG A 156 6.19 -16.04 21.15
N GLU A 157 7.48 -15.95 21.50
CA GLU A 157 7.96 -16.24 22.86
C GLU A 157 7.42 -15.23 23.88
N ARG A 158 7.41 -13.93 23.54
CA ARG A 158 6.86 -12.89 24.40
C ARG A 158 5.37 -13.10 24.65
N VAL A 159 4.59 -13.42 23.61
CA VAL A 159 3.16 -13.76 23.76
C VAL A 159 3.00 -14.98 24.67
N ARG A 160 3.77 -16.04 24.45
CA ARG A 160 3.75 -17.25 25.30
C ARG A 160 4.13 -16.94 26.76
N GLN A 161 5.09 -16.05 27.01
CA GLN A 161 5.46 -15.60 28.35
C GLN A 161 4.32 -14.83 29.02
N LEU A 162 3.68 -13.91 28.30
CA LEU A 162 2.52 -13.15 28.78
C LEU A 162 1.34 -14.08 29.12
N GLU A 163 1.05 -15.06 28.27
CA GLU A 163 0.01 -16.07 28.54
C GLU A 163 0.31 -16.90 29.79
N ARG A 164 1.57 -17.31 29.97
CA ARG A 164 2.01 -18.02 31.18
C ARG A 164 1.86 -17.16 32.43
N ALA A 165 2.28 -15.90 32.37
CA ALA A 165 2.17 -14.96 33.47
C ALA A 165 0.71 -14.67 33.84
N ASP A 166 -0.15 -14.47 32.85
CA ASP A 166 -1.58 -14.26 33.06
C ASP A 166 -2.26 -15.49 33.68
N LYS A 167 -1.93 -16.69 33.20
CA LYS A 167 -2.42 -17.95 33.77
C LYS A 167 -1.96 -18.16 35.21
N ALA A 168 -0.70 -17.82 35.51
CA ALA A 168 -0.15 -17.87 36.87
C ALA A 168 -0.87 -16.88 37.80
N ARG A 169 -1.09 -15.64 37.34
CA ARG A 169 -1.85 -14.62 38.09
C ARG A 169 -3.27 -15.09 38.40
N ARG A 170 -3.99 -15.61 37.39
CA ARG A 170 -5.34 -16.16 37.58
C ARG A 170 -5.37 -17.32 38.57
N ARG A 171 -4.37 -18.21 38.54
CA ARG A 171 -4.28 -19.32 39.52
C ARG A 171 -4.09 -18.78 40.94
N LEU A 172 -3.16 -17.86 41.12
CA LEU A 172 -2.84 -17.30 42.44
C LEU A 172 -4.03 -16.53 43.04
N GLU A 173 -4.79 -15.81 42.21
CA GLU A 173 -6.04 -15.16 42.61
C GLU A 173 -7.12 -16.18 43.03
N LYS A 174 -7.26 -17.28 42.27
CA LYS A 174 -8.18 -18.38 42.65
C LYS A 174 -7.78 -19.02 43.97
N ASP A 175 -6.50 -19.25 44.20
CA ASP A 175 -6.00 -19.85 45.44
C ASP A 175 -6.23 -18.92 46.63
N LYS A 176 -5.90 -17.63 46.52
CA LYS A 176 -6.26 -16.61 47.52
C LYS A 176 -7.75 -16.60 47.85
N ARG A 177 -8.61 -16.67 46.83
CA ARG A 177 -10.07 -16.69 47.02
C ARG A 177 -10.54 -17.98 47.70
N ARG A 178 -9.91 -19.12 47.42
CA ARG A 178 -10.17 -20.40 48.11
C ARG A 178 -9.78 -20.32 49.58
N ASP A 179 -8.63 -19.76 49.91
CA ASP A 179 -8.16 -19.62 51.30
C ASP A 179 -9.06 -18.70 52.11
N VAL A 180 -9.51 -17.59 51.54
CA VAL A 180 -10.52 -16.71 52.16
C VAL A 180 -11.83 -17.46 52.40
N LYS A 181 -12.28 -18.31 51.47
CA LYS A 181 -13.50 -19.11 51.66
C LYS A 181 -13.33 -20.16 52.76
N ARG A 182 -12.19 -20.87 52.78
CA ARG A 182 -11.88 -21.91 53.79
C ARG A 182 -11.77 -21.32 55.19
N SER A 183 -11.14 -20.17 55.35
CA SER A 183 -11.04 -19.49 56.65
C SER A 183 -12.39 -18.98 57.17
N ARG A 184 -13.35 -18.69 56.29
CA ARG A 184 -14.73 -18.36 56.66
C ARG A 184 -15.54 -19.58 57.10
N SER A 185 -15.37 -20.74 56.46
CA SER A 185 -16.12 -21.95 56.84
C SER A 185 -15.62 -22.56 58.15
N ASN A 186 -14.35 -22.37 58.51
CA ASN A 186 -13.75 -22.93 59.73
C ASN A 186 -14.05 -22.14 61.02
N ARG A 187 -14.79 -21.02 60.93
CA ARG A 187 -15.18 -20.17 62.06
C ARG A 187 -16.63 -20.35 62.53
N GLY A 188 -17.34 -21.31 61.93
CA GLY A 188 -18.77 -21.55 62.15
C GLY A 188 -19.10 -22.83 62.91
N ASP A 189 -18.13 -23.44 63.61
CA ASP A 189 -18.39 -24.54 64.54
C ASP A 189 -18.29 -23.98 65.97
N TRP A 190 -19.42 -23.47 66.46
CA TRP A 190 -19.62 -23.10 67.86
C TRP A 190 -20.88 -23.85 68.31
N ASP A 191 -20.66 -24.94 69.05
CA ASP A 191 -21.63 -25.58 69.95
C ASP A 191 -21.96 -24.64 71.13
#